data_AF-A0A350YIH6-F1
#
_entry.id   AF-A0A350YIH6-F1
#
_cell.length_a   1.000
_cell.length_b   1.000
_cell.length_c   1.000
_cell.angle_alpha   90.00
_cell.angle_beta   90.00
_cell.angle_gamma   90.00
#
_symmetry.space_group_name_H-M   'P 1'
#
loop_
_entity.id
_entity.type
_entity.pdbx_description
1 polymer ?
#
loop_
_entity_poly.entity_id
_entity_poly.type
_entity_poly.pdbx_seq_one_letter_code
_entity_poly.pdbx_strand_id
1 'polypeptide(L)'
;MQEESILNSTTLWYSIAAVVFLAIFIKAAGRPLMGWLDGEISKVRRDLDAAHRLHAEAEATLQEYRARQQNAIKEAETIVKQAKEDAARLRDEAAIEMKQMLERHEQLALDRIRLAQEEAMAEVRAYIIDEALAEARGKLKKDTATNAGASLINQIIDDLPKLKIAKSAP
;
A
#
# COMPACT_ATOMS: atom_id res chain seq x y z
N MET A 1 -30.26 14.89 121.17
CA MET A 1 -28.98 14.72 120.46
C MET A 1 -28.87 13.27 120.06
N GLN A 2 -29.16 12.95 118.80
CA GLN A 2 -28.80 11.68 118.19
C GLN A 2 -28.16 12.04 116.85
N GLU A 3 -26.83 12.20 116.90
CA GLU A 3 -25.98 12.14 115.72
C GLU A 3 -25.96 10.68 115.27
N GLU A 4 -26.99 10.24 114.52
CA GLU A 4 -26.88 9.02 113.73
C GLU A 4 -25.88 9.33 112.62
N SER A 5 -24.65 8.89 112.88
CA SER A 5 -23.46 9.03 112.07
C SER A 5 -23.77 9.08 110.58
N ILE A 6 -23.52 10.24 109.96
CA ILE A 6 -23.46 10.44 108.50
C ILE A 6 -22.67 9.30 107.82
N LEU A 7 -21.72 8.67 108.52
CA LEU A 7 -20.94 7.53 108.05
C LEU A 7 -21.74 6.22 107.88
N ASN A 8 -22.96 6.09 108.41
CA ASN A 8 -23.83 4.92 108.24
C ASN A 8 -25.03 5.18 107.29
N SER A 9 -25.07 6.35 106.63
CA SER A 9 -26.14 6.66 105.68
C SER A 9 -25.91 5.92 104.37
N THR A 10 -26.82 4.99 104.05
CA THR A 10 -26.81 4.19 102.81
C THR A 10 -26.68 5.07 101.57
N THR A 11 -27.30 6.25 101.57
CA THR A 11 -27.26 7.23 100.47
C THR A 11 -25.86 7.79 100.20
N LEU A 12 -25.02 8.02 101.22
CA LEU A 12 -23.64 8.48 101.02
C LEU A 12 -22.75 7.39 100.43
N TRP A 13 -22.93 6.13 100.86
CA TRP A 13 -22.17 5.03 100.26
C TRP A 13 -22.59 4.78 98.80
N TYR A 14 -23.88 4.92 98.48
CA TYR A 14 -24.37 4.87 97.09
C TYR A 14 -23.80 6.00 96.22
N SER A 15 -23.73 7.23 96.73
CA SER A 15 -23.16 8.35 95.96
C SER A 15 -21.65 8.20 95.76
N ILE A 16 -20.91 7.74 96.76
CA ILE A 16 -19.48 7.41 96.63
C ILE A 16 -19.28 6.28 95.61
N ALA A 17 -20.07 5.22 95.69
CA ALA A 17 -20.01 4.12 94.73
C ALA A 17 -20.35 4.58 93.30
N ALA A 18 -21.33 5.47 93.12
CA ALA A 18 -21.68 6.06 91.83
C ALA A 18 -20.56 6.94 91.25
N VAL A 19 -19.90 7.75 92.09
CA VAL A 19 -18.76 8.58 91.67
C VAL A 19 -17.56 7.70 91.29
N VAL A 20 -17.24 6.67 92.09
CA VAL A 20 -16.16 5.72 91.78
C VAL A 20 -16.47 4.94 90.51
N PHE A 21 -17.72 4.47 90.33
CA PHE A 21 -18.15 3.80 89.11
C PHE A 21 -18.04 4.72 87.89
N LEU A 22 -18.49 5.97 87.99
CA LEU A 22 -18.40 6.94 86.89
C LEU A 22 -16.94 7.26 86.54
N ALA A 23 -16.06 7.39 87.53
CA ALA A 23 -14.63 7.61 87.30
C ALA A 23 -13.97 6.43 86.57
N ILE A 24 -14.30 5.19 86.96
CA ILE A 24 -13.82 3.98 86.29
C ILE A 24 -14.42 3.88 84.88
N PHE A 25 -15.72 4.17 84.71
CA PHE A 25 -16.41 4.13 83.43
C PHE A 25 -15.84 5.14 82.43
N ILE A 26 -15.64 6.40 82.83
CA ILE A 26 -15.04 7.42 81.95
C ILE A 26 -13.61 7.02 81.56
N LYS A 27 -12.82 6.49 82.50
CA LYS A 27 -11.45 6.04 82.22
C LYS A 27 -11.40 4.81 81.31
N ALA A 28 -12.34 3.89 81.44
CA ALA A 28 -12.42 2.65 80.65
C ALA A 28 -13.07 2.86 79.27
N ALA A 29 -14.16 3.62 79.20
CA ALA A 29 -14.95 3.83 77.99
C ALA A 29 -14.48 5.03 77.15
N GLY A 30 -13.88 6.06 77.74
CA GLY A 30 -13.47 7.26 77.01
C GLY A 30 -12.39 7.01 75.95
N ARG A 31 -11.40 6.15 76.26
CA ARG A 31 -10.32 5.80 75.33
C ARG A 31 -10.77 5.00 74.09
N PRO A 32 -11.52 3.89 74.22
CA PRO A 32 -11.97 3.13 73.05
C PRO A 32 -12.97 3.91 72.19
N LEU A 33 -13.83 4.74 72.79
CA LEU A 33 -14.82 5.52 72.05
C LEU A 33 -14.17 6.59 71.17
N MET A 34 -13.17 7.30 71.70
CA MET A 34 -12.42 8.31 70.93
C MET A 34 -11.61 7.66 69.81
N GLY A 35 -10.95 6.52 70.09
CA GLY A 35 -10.16 5.79 69.10
C GLY A 35 -10.99 5.23 67.94
N TRP A 36 -12.24 4.81 68.20
CA TRP A 36 -13.15 4.39 67.13
C TRP A 36 -13.56 5.56 66.23
N LEU A 37 -13.89 6.71 66.82
CA LEU A 37 -14.25 7.91 66.07
C LEU A 37 -13.06 8.43 65.22
N ASP A 38 -11.86 8.47 65.80
CA ASP A 38 -10.63 8.84 65.08
C ASP A 38 -10.31 7.84 63.96
N GLY A 39 -10.59 6.55 64.18
CA GLY A 39 -10.45 5.50 63.18
C GLY A 39 -11.37 5.72 61.97
N GLU A 40 -12.64 6.05 62.22
CA GLU A 40 -13.61 6.33 61.15
C GLU A 40 -13.29 7.63 60.41
N ILE A 41 -12.91 8.70 61.12
CA ILE A 41 -12.46 9.96 60.50
C ILE A 41 -11.25 9.71 59.60
N SER A 42 -10.28 8.92 60.07
CA SER A 42 -9.09 8.59 59.30
C SER A 42 -9.43 7.76 58.06
N LYS A 43 -10.41 6.87 58.16
CA LYS A 43 -10.89 6.05 57.04
C LYS A 43 -11.57 6.92 55.99
N VAL A 44 -12.54 7.73 56.39
CA VAL A 44 -13.23 8.67 55.48
C VAL A 44 -12.24 9.61 54.80
N ARG A 45 -11.24 10.11 55.52
CA ARG A 45 -10.20 10.95 54.95
C ARG A 45 -9.37 10.22 53.89
N ARG A 46 -8.95 8.98 54.16
CA ARG A 46 -8.23 8.16 53.18
C ARG A 46 -9.08 7.86 51.94
N ASP A 47 -10.35 7.56 52.12
CA ASP A 47 -11.28 7.28 51.02
C ASP A 47 -11.50 8.54 50.15
N LEU A 48 -11.62 9.72 50.77
CA LEU A 48 -11.73 10.99 50.06
C LEU A 48 -10.44 11.36 49.30
N ASP A 49 -9.27 11.19 49.94
CA ASP A 49 -7.97 11.41 49.29
C ASP A 49 -7.78 10.46 48.10
N ALA A 50 -8.17 9.19 48.25
CA ALA A 50 -8.14 8.21 47.16
C ALA A 50 -9.11 8.58 46.03
N ALA A 51 -10.33 9.05 46.35
CA ALA A 51 -11.29 9.51 45.35
C ALA A 51 -10.80 10.74 44.58
N HIS A 52 -10.23 11.73 45.27
CA HIS A 52 -9.62 12.90 44.64
C HIS A 52 -8.47 12.51 43.72
N ARG A 53 -7.60 11.60 44.17
CA ARG A 53 -6.50 11.09 43.35
C ARG A 53 -7.02 10.36 42.11
N LEU A 54 -8.00 9.49 42.26
CA LEU A 54 -8.60 8.76 41.14
C LEU A 54 -9.27 9.69 40.14
N HIS A 55 -9.94 10.74 40.62
CA HIS A 55 -10.52 11.77 39.77
C HIS A 55 -9.45 12.53 38.97
N ALA A 56 -8.37 12.96 39.64
CA ALA A 56 -7.26 13.63 38.98
C ALA A 56 -6.57 12.73 37.93
N GLU A 57 -6.38 11.45 38.24
CA GLU A 57 -5.83 10.46 37.30
C GLU A 57 -6.77 10.24 36.10
N ALA A 58 -8.08 10.19 36.32
CA ALA A 58 -9.09 10.07 35.26
C ALA A 58 -9.12 11.31 34.35
N GLU A 59 -9.05 12.51 34.92
CA GLU A 59 -8.97 13.76 34.16
C GLU A 59 -7.69 13.86 33.34
N ALA A 60 -6.54 13.52 33.93
CA ALA A 60 -5.26 13.49 33.23
C ALA A 60 -5.30 12.50 32.06
N THR A 61 -5.82 11.30 32.30
CA THR A 61 -5.99 10.27 31.28
C THR A 61 -6.92 10.74 30.17
N LEU A 62 -8.05 11.37 30.51
CA LEU A 62 -9.00 11.92 29.52
C LEU A 62 -8.35 12.99 28.64
N GLN A 63 -7.56 13.89 29.23
CA GLN A 63 -6.83 14.91 28.47
C GLN A 63 -5.81 14.27 27.53
N GLU A 64 -5.08 13.26 28.00
CA GLU A 64 -4.14 12.51 27.18
C GLU A 64 -4.83 11.83 26.00
N TYR A 65 -5.95 11.13 26.22
CA TYR A 65 -6.71 10.50 25.13
C TYR A 65 -7.25 11.52 24.12
N ARG A 66 -7.72 12.69 24.58
CA ARG A 66 -8.16 13.76 23.67
C ARG A 66 -7.01 14.30 22.83
N ALA A 67 -5.84 14.51 23.43
CA ALA A 67 -4.65 14.94 22.71
C ALA A 67 -4.19 13.87 21.70
N ARG A 68 -4.16 12.60 22.10
CA ARG A 68 -3.86 11.46 21.21
C ARG A 68 -4.85 11.37 20.05
N GLN A 69 -6.15 11.55 20.30
CA GLN A 69 -7.18 11.55 19.27
C GLN A 69 -6.96 12.67 18.26
N GLN A 70 -6.68 13.89 18.71
CA GLN A 70 -6.40 15.02 17.82
C GLN A 70 -5.13 14.79 16.98
N ASN A 71 -4.07 14.24 17.59
CA ASN A 71 -2.84 13.90 16.88
C ASN A 71 -3.08 12.81 15.85
N ALA A 72 -3.83 11.76 16.19
CA ALA A 72 -4.18 10.69 15.26
C ALA A 72 -5.00 11.20 14.06
N ILE A 73 -5.92 12.15 14.27
CA ILE A 73 -6.67 12.79 13.18
C ILE A 73 -5.72 13.57 12.25
N LYS A 74 -4.82 14.38 12.81
CA LYS A 74 -3.83 15.14 12.02
C LYS A 74 -2.87 14.22 11.25
N GLU A 75 -2.46 13.13 11.88
CA GLU A 75 -1.60 12.13 11.25
C GLU A 75 -2.35 11.43 10.10
N ALA A 76 -3.60 11.03 10.31
CA ALA A 76 -4.44 10.47 9.26
C ALA A 76 -4.66 11.44 8.09
N GLU A 77 -4.91 12.71 8.35
CA GLU A 77 -5.01 13.76 7.33
C GLU A 77 -3.69 13.89 6.53
N THR A 78 -2.56 13.83 7.23
CA THR A 78 -1.22 13.88 6.62
C THR A 78 -0.98 12.67 5.73
N ILE A 79 -1.30 11.47 6.20
CA ILE A 79 -1.20 10.21 5.43
C ILE A 79 -2.06 10.30 4.18
N VAL A 80 -3.32 10.75 4.30
CA VAL A 80 -4.23 10.87 3.14
C VAL A 80 -3.70 11.90 2.14
N LYS A 81 -3.14 13.02 2.62
CA LYS A 81 -2.54 14.03 1.75
C LYS A 81 -1.34 13.47 1.00
N GLN A 82 -0.40 12.83 1.70
CA GLN A 82 0.77 12.20 1.08
C GLN A 82 0.37 11.13 0.07
N ALA A 83 -0.57 10.25 0.42
CA ALA A 83 -1.06 9.22 -0.48
C ALA A 83 -1.68 9.80 -1.77
N LYS A 84 -2.37 10.94 -1.68
CA LYS A 84 -2.90 11.64 -2.87
C LYS A 84 -1.79 12.24 -3.72
N GLU A 85 -0.79 12.86 -3.11
CA GLU A 85 0.36 13.44 -3.81
C GLU A 85 1.18 12.35 -4.51
N ASP A 86 1.42 11.22 -3.84
CA ASP A 86 2.13 10.09 -4.42
C ASP A 86 1.31 9.40 -5.51
N ALA A 87 -0.01 9.26 -5.34
CA ALA A 87 -0.88 8.74 -6.39
C ALA A 87 -0.92 9.65 -7.63
N ALA A 88 -0.87 10.97 -7.45
CA ALA A 88 -0.77 11.92 -8.56
C ALA A 88 0.56 11.77 -9.29
N ARG A 89 1.68 11.71 -8.55
CA ARG A 89 3.01 11.51 -9.12
C ARG A 89 3.11 10.19 -9.89
N LEU A 90 2.62 9.10 -9.31
CA LEU A 90 2.61 7.79 -9.96
C LEU A 90 1.76 7.79 -11.23
N ARG A 91 0.64 8.52 -11.25
CA ARG A 91 -0.18 8.68 -12.45
C ARG A 91 0.57 9.42 -13.56
N ASP A 92 1.26 10.49 -13.22
CA ASP A 92 2.03 11.27 -14.19
C ASP A 92 3.21 10.45 -14.74
N GLU A 93 3.93 9.74 -13.88
CA GLU A 93 5.01 8.83 -14.27
C GLU A 93 4.49 7.71 -15.17
N ALA A 94 3.39 7.04 -14.78
CA ALA A 94 2.77 6.00 -15.59
C ALA A 94 2.28 6.52 -16.94
N ALA A 95 1.76 7.76 -17.00
CA ALA A 95 1.35 8.37 -18.26
C ALA A 95 2.53 8.64 -19.20
N ILE A 96 3.69 9.06 -18.65
CA ILE A 96 4.93 9.24 -19.42
C ILE A 96 5.43 7.89 -19.93
N GLU A 97 5.51 6.88 -19.05
CA GLU A 97 5.98 5.54 -19.43
C GLU A 97 5.06 4.92 -20.50
N MET A 98 3.74 5.06 -20.35
CA MET A 98 2.78 4.55 -21.31
C MET A 98 2.92 5.22 -22.68
N LYS A 99 3.15 6.54 -22.73
CA LYS A 99 3.42 7.25 -23.99
C LYS A 99 4.69 6.72 -24.66
N GLN A 100 5.77 6.60 -23.91
CA GLN A 100 7.02 6.05 -24.45
C GLN A 100 6.86 4.60 -24.93
N MET A 101 6.09 3.78 -24.20
CA MET A 101 5.79 2.41 -24.62
C MET A 101 4.99 2.40 -25.92
N LEU A 102 3.98 3.27 -26.04
CA LEU A 102 3.14 3.37 -27.21
C LEU A 102 3.93 3.83 -28.43
N GLU A 103 4.79 4.84 -28.29
CA GLU A 103 5.70 5.30 -29.36
C GLU A 103 6.63 4.18 -29.83
N ARG A 104 7.21 3.39 -28.92
CA ARG A 104 8.02 2.22 -29.28
C ARG A 104 7.20 1.16 -30.03
N HIS A 105 5.97 0.89 -29.57
CA HIS A 105 5.10 -0.07 -30.26
C HIS A 105 4.66 0.41 -31.64
N GLU A 106 4.40 1.71 -31.78
CA GLU A 106 4.07 2.32 -33.08
C GLU A 106 5.24 2.16 -34.05
N GLN A 107 6.47 2.50 -33.63
CA GLN A 107 7.66 2.32 -34.44
C GLN A 107 7.86 0.85 -34.86
N LEU A 108 7.73 -0.09 -33.92
CA LEU A 108 7.81 -1.52 -34.22
C LEU A 108 6.73 -1.99 -35.21
N ALA A 109 5.51 -1.45 -35.11
CA ALA A 109 4.43 -1.78 -36.03
C ALA A 109 4.71 -1.22 -37.43
N LEU A 110 5.18 0.03 -37.52
CA LEU A 110 5.58 0.65 -38.78
C LEU A 110 6.74 -0.11 -39.45
N ASP A 111 7.74 -0.51 -38.69
CA ASP A 111 8.87 -1.31 -39.19
C ASP A 111 8.40 -2.68 -39.71
N ARG A 112 7.47 -3.34 -39.00
CA ARG A 112 6.85 -4.59 -39.49
C ARG A 112 6.05 -4.40 -40.76
N ILE A 113 5.28 -3.32 -40.86
CA ILE A 113 4.54 -2.99 -42.08
C ILE A 113 5.51 -2.76 -43.24
N ARG A 114 6.60 -2.02 -43.02
CA ARG A 114 7.63 -1.78 -44.04
C ARG A 114 8.27 -3.07 -44.52
N LEU A 115 8.67 -3.96 -43.61
CA LEU A 115 9.22 -5.27 -43.95
C LEU A 115 8.22 -6.11 -44.76
N ALA A 116 6.95 -6.16 -44.33
CA ALA A 116 5.91 -6.88 -45.05
C ALA A 116 5.63 -6.28 -46.45
N GLN A 117 5.71 -4.96 -46.60
CA GLN A 117 5.60 -4.29 -47.90
C GLN A 117 6.78 -4.64 -48.82
N GLU A 118 8.01 -4.63 -48.30
CA GLU A 118 9.21 -5.01 -49.04
C GLU A 118 9.12 -6.48 -49.51
N GLU A 119 8.68 -7.38 -48.64
CA GLU A 119 8.45 -8.80 -48.95
C GLU A 119 7.36 -8.99 -50.02
N ALA A 120 6.20 -8.34 -49.87
CA ALA A 120 5.11 -8.41 -50.84
C ALA A 120 5.52 -7.82 -52.21
N MET A 121 6.29 -6.73 -52.23
CA MET A 121 6.82 -6.17 -53.48
C MET A 121 7.80 -7.12 -54.17
N ALA A 122 8.63 -7.83 -53.40
CA ALA A 122 9.55 -8.84 -53.93
C ALA A 122 8.77 -10.03 -54.53
N GLU A 123 7.73 -10.51 -53.83
CA GLU A 123 6.87 -11.59 -54.29
C GLU A 123 6.14 -11.23 -55.59
N VAL A 124 5.56 -10.01 -55.69
CA VAL A 124 4.91 -9.53 -56.92
C VAL A 124 5.90 -9.42 -58.07
N ARG A 125 7.12 -8.94 -57.83
CA ARG A 125 8.16 -8.89 -58.88
C ARG A 125 8.54 -10.29 -59.36
N ALA A 126 8.71 -11.24 -58.45
CA ALA A 126 9.01 -12.62 -58.81
C ALA A 126 7.89 -13.22 -59.67
N TYR A 127 6.63 -13.04 -59.27
CA TYR A 127 5.47 -13.49 -60.03
C TYR A 127 5.42 -12.91 -61.45
N ILE A 128 5.66 -11.59 -61.59
CA ILE A 128 5.68 -10.94 -62.91
C ILE A 128 6.81 -11.47 -63.79
N ILE A 129 8.00 -11.68 -63.22
CA ILE A 129 9.16 -12.23 -63.96
C ILE A 129 8.86 -13.64 -64.43
N ASP A 130 8.27 -14.48 -63.58
CA ASP A 130 7.92 -15.85 -63.90
C ASP A 130 6.85 -15.92 -65.00
N GLU A 131 5.82 -15.08 -64.93
CA GLU A 131 4.78 -14.99 -65.97
C GLU A 131 5.35 -14.48 -67.30
N ALA A 132 6.18 -13.44 -67.27
CA ALA A 132 6.85 -12.92 -68.47
C ALA A 132 7.80 -13.96 -69.11
N LEU A 133 8.53 -14.72 -68.29
CA LEU A 133 9.34 -15.85 -68.76
C LEU A 133 8.50 -16.97 -69.36
N ALA A 134 7.34 -17.28 -68.78
CA ALA A 134 6.41 -18.27 -69.30
C ALA A 134 5.86 -17.84 -70.67
N GLU A 135 5.41 -16.60 -70.82
CA GLU A 135 4.93 -16.06 -72.10
C GLU A 135 6.06 -16.01 -73.14
N ALA A 136 7.26 -15.54 -72.76
CA ALA A 136 8.43 -15.48 -73.65
C ALA A 136 8.83 -16.87 -74.15
N ARG A 137 8.86 -17.89 -73.26
CA ARG A 137 9.08 -19.30 -73.65
C ARG A 137 8.00 -19.79 -74.60
N GLY A 138 6.74 -19.43 -74.35
CA GLY A 138 5.60 -19.75 -75.21
C GLY A 138 5.71 -19.15 -76.62
N LYS A 139 6.05 -17.86 -76.72
CA LYS A 139 6.32 -17.19 -78.00
C LYS A 139 7.52 -17.79 -78.73
N LEU A 140 8.63 -17.99 -78.02
CA LEU A 140 9.84 -18.58 -78.60
C LEU A 140 9.59 -19.99 -79.14
N LYS A 141 8.76 -20.80 -78.47
CA LYS A 141 8.36 -22.13 -78.95
C LYS A 141 7.47 -22.07 -80.21
N LYS A 142 6.63 -21.05 -80.34
CA LYS A 142 5.81 -20.82 -81.55
C LYS A 142 6.68 -20.32 -82.71
N ASP A 143 7.58 -19.37 -82.46
CA ASP A 143 8.46 -18.80 -83.49
C ASP A 143 9.47 -19.83 -84.00
N THR A 144 10.02 -20.69 -83.13
CA THR A 144 10.90 -21.80 -83.54
C THR A 144 10.19 -22.88 -84.37
N ALA A 145 8.86 -23.01 -84.25
CA ALA A 145 8.05 -23.89 -85.08
C ALA A 145 7.70 -23.29 -86.46
N THR A 146 8.02 -22.01 -86.72
CA THR A 146 7.82 -21.35 -88.01
C THR A 146 9.11 -21.28 -88.84
N ASN A 147 8.99 -20.92 -90.13
CA ASN A 147 10.12 -20.84 -91.06
C ASN A 147 11.21 -19.82 -90.63
N ALA A 148 10.83 -18.79 -89.84
CA ALA A 148 11.76 -17.85 -89.23
C ALA A 148 12.67 -18.50 -88.18
N GLY A 149 12.16 -19.49 -87.43
CA GLY A 149 12.93 -20.30 -86.49
C GLY A 149 14.01 -21.14 -87.17
N ALA A 150 13.68 -21.73 -88.33
CA ALA A 150 14.65 -22.47 -89.14
C ALA A 150 15.77 -21.54 -89.68
N SER A 151 15.43 -20.30 -90.07
CA SER A 151 16.41 -19.29 -90.48
C SER A 151 17.35 -18.89 -89.34
N LEU A 152 16.83 -18.72 -88.12
CA LEU A 152 17.63 -18.41 -86.93
C LEU A 152 18.58 -19.56 -86.56
N ILE A 153 18.13 -20.82 -86.65
CA ILE A 153 18.97 -22.00 -86.44
C ILE A 153 20.11 -22.03 -87.46
N ASN A 154 19.81 -21.79 -88.74
CA ASN A 154 20.83 -21.73 -89.78
C ASN A 154 21.82 -20.56 -89.56
N GLN A 155 21.35 -19.39 -89.10
CA GLN A 155 22.23 -18.27 -88.73
C GLN A 155 23.16 -18.60 -87.55
N ILE A 156 22.66 -19.30 -86.53
CA ILE A 156 23.48 -19.77 -85.40
C ILE A 156 24.50 -20.81 -85.87
N ILE A 157 24.11 -21.69 -86.80
CA ILE A 157 25.03 -22.66 -87.43
C ILE A 157 26.11 -21.95 -88.26
N ASP A 158 25.77 -20.87 -88.97
CA ASP A 158 26.72 -20.04 -89.73
C ASP A 158 27.63 -19.18 -88.83
N ASP A 159 27.21 -18.86 -87.60
CA ASP A 159 28.00 -18.11 -86.61
C ASP A 159 28.89 -19.01 -85.72
N LEU A 160 28.59 -20.31 -85.60
CA LEU A 160 29.42 -21.29 -84.89
C LEU A 160 30.90 -21.34 -85.35
N PRO A 161 31.22 -21.24 -86.66
CA PRO A 161 32.58 -21.11 -87.15
C PRO A 161 33.31 -19.87 -86.61
N LYS A 162 32.62 -18.72 -86.49
CA LYS A 162 33.23 -17.44 -86.05
C LYS A 162 33.69 -17.48 -84.59
N LEU A 163 33.00 -18.25 -83.74
CA LEU A 163 33.37 -18.42 -82.33
C LEU A 163 34.54 -19.41 -82.11
N LYS A 164 34.76 -20.36 -83.04
CA LYS A 164 35.94 -21.25 -82.98
C LYS A 164 37.22 -20.56 -83.46
N ILE A 165 37.13 -19.61 -84.40
CA ILE A 165 38.31 -18.89 -84.92
C ILE A 165 38.88 -17.91 -83.89
N ALA A 166 38.08 -17.44 -82.93
CA ALA A 166 38.54 -16.55 -81.85
C ALA A 166 39.37 -17.25 -80.74
N LYS A 167 39.46 -18.59 -80.73
CA LYS A 167 40.19 -19.36 -79.71
C LYS A 167 41.43 -20.10 -80.25
N SER A 168 41.88 -19.84 -81.48
CA SER A 168 43.07 -20.50 -82.05
C SER A 168 43.97 -19.59 -82.90
N ALA A 169 44.26 -18.38 -82.41
CA ALA A 169 45.49 -17.69 -82.82
C ALA A 169 46.53 -17.87 -81.68
N PRO A 170 47.77 -18.27 -81.98
CA PRO A 170 48.84 -18.43 -80.98
C PRO A 170 49.20 -17.11 -80.29
#